data_AF-U7Q5Q3-F1
#
_entry.id   AF-U7Q5Q3-F1
#
_cell.length_a   1.000
_cell.length_b   1.000
_cell.length_c   1.000
_cell.angle_alpha   90.00
_cell.angle_beta   90.00
_cell.angle_gamma   90.00
#
_symmetry.space_group_name_H-M   'P 1'
#
loop_
_entity.id
_entity.type
_entity.pdbx_description
1 polymer ?
#
loop_
_entity_poly.entity_id
_entity_poly.type
_entity_poly.pdbx_seq_one_letter_code
_entity_poly.pdbx_strand_id
1 'polypeptide(L)'
;MAPVLDFPQTVDWMGQSTPVWPMQTIDYALLLSQDPGEVERVLQACLEEGYFYLDLSGLDGRRTLSDHAALLALMKRFFAAPIEAKNEFGLLSSHLGYEPVGSRTGVAAGSKDGYEMLKVSRDEIQHDSPRIPSPVKNSGDLQILENAIGSCNTVAKVILSALSTGLGLTGAGRFEHAHRNERPSTTTLSMMHYLPLADLAGQNRLGHQKHTDISTLTLLFTEQWGLQVRPPGGACGTREMGFVAPRPGCAFVHVGDSLRFASGHRFQSCIHRVVPFDPAEHRYSVAYFLRAADDTLFVDSEGRAVTAAQWHDEKFKAFTDPELWQAMAPKSMILGGMKEDGEDKPLSASAAAMAKGASVPVQVEA
;
A
#
# COMPACT_ATOMS: atom_id res chain seq x y z
N MET A 1 -21.46 2.98 11.55
CA MET A 1 -22.02 4.08 10.74
C MET A 1 -20.85 4.83 10.14
N ALA A 2 -20.87 5.17 8.84
CA ALA A 2 -19.82 6.02 8.29
C ALA A 2 -19.91 7.41 8.95
N PRO A 3 -18.81 7.97 9.51
CA PRO A 3 -18.86 9.30 10.12
C PRO A 3 -19.26 10.36 9.08
N VAL A 4 -20.09 11.32 9.51
CA VAL A 4 -20.47 12.51 8.73
C VAL A 4 -19.30 13.49 8.77
N LEU A 5 -18.81 13.92 7.60
CA LEU A 5 -17.55 14.67 7.48
C LEU A 5 -17.81 16.14 7.12
N ASP A 6 -17.70 17.06 8.10
CA ASP A 6 -17.57 18.52 7.87
C ASP A 6 -16.10 18.92 7.67
N PHE A 7 -15.83 20.07 7.03
CA PHE A 7 -14.48 20.56 6.74
C PHE A 7 -13.86 21.38 7.90
N PRO A 8 -12.58 21.16 8.27
CA PRO A 8 -11.72 20.07 7.85
C PRO A 8 -12.24 18.72 8.38
N GLN A 9 -12.20 17.70 7.53
CA GLN A 9 -12.68 16.37 7.89
C GLN A 9 -11.80 15.82 9.00
N THR A 10 -12.39 15.47 10.14
CA THR A 10 -11.68 14.83 11.25
C THR A 10 -12.46 13.62 11.74
N VAL A 11 -11.74 12.69 12.37
CA VAL A 11 -12.31 11.54 13.08
C VAL A 11 -11.77 11.54 14.50
N ASP A 12 -12.59 11.14 15.47
CA ASP A 12 -12.09 10.87 16.82
C ASP A 12 -11.29 9.58 16.80
N TRP A 13 -10.02 9.67 17.17
CA TRP A 13 -9.11 8.55 17.28
C TRP A 13 -8.24 8.74 18.52
N MET A 14 -8.35 7.80 19.46
CA MET A 14 -7.69 7.85 20.78
C MET A 14 -8.02 9.10 21.61
N GLY A 15 -9.27 9.58 21.51
CA GLY A 15 -9.73 10.78 22.21
C GLY A 15 -9.14 12.08 21.64
N GLN A 16 -8.61 12.04 20.42
CA GLN A 16 -8.10 13.21 19.70
C GLN A 16 -8.81 13.34 18.35
N SER A 17 -9.20 14.57 18.02
CA SER A 17 -9.62 14.93 16.66
C SER A 17 -8.41 14.81 15.73
N THR A 18 -8.45 13.81 14.86
CA THR A 18 -7.37 13.49 13.92
C THR A 18 -7.83 13.82 12.50
N PRO A 19 -7.01 14.51 11.68
CA PRO A 19 -7.42 14.89 10.34
C PRO A 19 -7.67 13.67 9.44
N VAL A 20 -8.62 13.83 8.52
CA VAL A 20 -8.85 12.98 7.35
C VAL A 20 -8.48 13.81 6.14
N TRP A 21 -7.46 13.38 5.39
CA TRP A 21 -6.97 14.18 4.27
C TRP A 21 -7.90 14.06 3.06
N PRO A 22 -8.40 15.18 2.50
CA PRO A 22 -9.05 15.16 1.21
C PRO A 22 -8.00 14.88 0.13
N MET A 23 -8.41 14.24 -0.96
CA MET A 23 -7.56 13.99 -2.13
C MET A 23 -8.42 13.93 -3.38
N GLN A 24 -7.77 14.04 -4.54
CA GLN A 24 -8.45 13.95 -5.83
C GLN A 24 -9.04 12.55 -6.05
N THR A 25 -10.21 12.50 -6.68
CA THR A 25 -10.76 11.27 -7.25
C THR A 25 -10.57 11.29 -8.76
N ILE A 26 -9.84 10.31 -9.28
CA ILE A 26 -9.53 10.14 -10.71
C ILE A 26 -10.47 9.08 -11.30
N ASP A 27 -11.17 9.43 -12.37
CA ASP A 27 -12.07 8.55 -13.13
C ASP A 27 -11.26 7.61 -14.03
N TYR A 28 -11.37 6.30 -13.78
CA TYR A 28 -10.65 5.30 -14.54
C TYR A 28 -11.03 5.24 -16.04
N ALA A 29 -12.29 5.45 -16.39
CA ALA A 29 -12.76 5.34 -17.77
C ALA A 29 -12.27 6.52 -18.63
N LEU A 30 -12.25 7.72 -18.06
CA LEU A 30 -11.63 8.89 -18.68
C LEU A 30 -10.11 8.71 -18.84
N LEU A 31 -9.44 8.15 -17.82
CA LEU A 31 -8.02 7.87 -17.88
C LEU A 31 -7.65 6.82 -18.95
N LEU A 32 -8.48 5.79 -19.10
CA LEU A 32 -8.38 4.78 -20.16
C LEU A 32 -8.48 5.42 -21.55
N SER A 33 -9.28 6.47 -21.68
CA SER A 33 -9.47 7.23 -22.93
C SER A 33 -8.40 8.31 -23.16
N GLN A 34 -7.42 8.45 -22.26
CA GLN A 34 -6.44 9.55 -22.28
C GLN A 34 -7.12 10.92 -22.33
N ASP A 35 -8.25 11.08 -21.63
CA ASP A 35 -8.93 12.38 -21.54
C ASP A 35 -7.94 13.45 -21.04
N PRO A 36 -7.76 14.57 -21.75
CA PRO A 36 -6.76 15.57 -21.38
C PRO A 36 -6.96 16.16 -19.98
N GLY A 37 -8.22 16.35 -19.56
CA GLY A 37 -8.53 16.87 -18.23
C GLY A 37 -8.18 15.86 -17.14
N GLU A 38 -8.51 14.59 -17.35
CA GLU A 38 -8.23 13.54 -16.37
C GLU A 38 -6.74 13.17 -16.29
N VAL A 39 -6.03 13.21 -17.43
CA VAL A 39 -4.57 13.09 -17.51
C VAL A 39 -3.90 14.20 -16.69
N GLU A 40 -4.35 15.44 -16.84
CA GLU A 40 -3.82 16.57 -16.07
C GLU A 40 -4.09 16.40 -14.56
N ARG A 41 -5.30 15.96 -14.19
CA ARG A 41 -5.66 15.75 -12.78
C ARG A 41 -4.82 14.68 -12.10
N VAL A 42 -4.62 13.52 -12.74
CA VAL A 42 -3.75 12.47 -12.18
C VAL A 42 -2.29 12.93 -12.11
N LEU A 43 -1.84 13.70 -13.10
CA LEU A 43 -0.49 14.25 -13.12
C LEU A 43 -0.27 15.20 -11.94
N GLN A 44 -1.19 16.14 -11.71
CA GLN A 44 -1.12 17.06 -10.58
C GLN A 44 -1.20 16.33 -9.24
N ALA A 45 -2.07 15.33 -9.10
CA ALA A 45 -2.13 14.52 -7.88
C ALA A 45 -0.78 13.86 -7.55
N CYS A 46 -0.07 13.32 -8.56
CA CYS A 46 1.26 12.73 -8.39
C CYS A 46 2.37 13.77 -8.13
N LEU A 47 2.27 14.97 -8.70
CA LEU A 47 3.25 16.06 -8.51
C LEU A 47 3.11 16.73 -7.13
N GLU A 48 1.89 16.92 -6.66
CA GLU A 48 1.60 17.68 -5.44
C GLU A 48 1.55 16.82 -4.19
N GLU A 49 0.81 15.71 -4.20
CA GLU A 49 0.56 14.91 -3.00
C GLU A 49 1.15 13.49 -3.07
N GLY A 50 1.22 12.91 -4.27
CA GLY A 50 1.75 11.55 -4.48
C GLY A 50 0.70 10.44 -4.32
N TYR A 51 -0.58 10.79 -4.16
CA TYR A 51 -1.66 9.83 -3.99
C TYR A 51 -3.02 10.40 -4.44
N PHE A 52 -3.97 9.51 -4.72
CA PHE A 52 -5.34 9.83 -5.13
C PHE A 52 -6.28 8.62 -4.96
N TYR A 53 -7.59 8.87 -5.00
CA TYR A 53 -8.56 7.80 -5.22
C TYR A 53 -8.70 7.54 -6.72
N LEU A 54 -8.69 6.29 -7.14
CA LEU A 54 -9.10 5.89 -8.48
C LEU A 54 -10.52 5.32 -8.42
N ASP A 55 -11.47 6.00 -9.05
CA ASP A 55 -12.86 5.55 -9.16
C ASP A 55 -12.97 4.44 -10.22
N LEU A 56 -13.36 3.25 -9.76
CA LEU A 56 -13.55 2.05 -10.58
C LEU A 56 -15.05 1.68 -10.70
N SER A 57 -15.97 2.56 -10.31
CA SER A 57 -17.41 2.29 -10.33
C SER A 57 -18.03 2.31 -11.73
N GLY A 58 -17.34 2.89 -12.71
CA GLY A 58 -17.70 2.88 -14.13
C GLY A 58 -17.71 1.48 -14.76
N LEU A 59 -18.25 1.34 -15.98
CA LEU A 59 -18.35 0.05 -16.67
C LEU A 59 -17.00 -0.68 -16.78
N ASP A 60 -15.95 0.05 -17.17
CA ASP A 60 -14.61 -0.50 -17.40
C ASP A 60 -13.85 -0.81 -16.10
N GLY A 61 -14.17 -0.11 -15.00
CA GLY A 61 -13.59 -0.35 -13.68
C GLY A 61 -14.29 -1.46 -12.89
N ARG A 62 -15.59 -1.69 -13.13
CA ARG A 62 -16.41 -2.66 -12.39
C ARG A 62 -15.88 -4.09 -12.44
N ARG A 63 -15.19 -4.46 -13.52
CA ARG A 63 -14.51 -5.75 -13.61
C ARG A 63 -13.43 -5.90 -12.52
N THR A 64 -12.56 -4.90 -12.34
CA THR A 64 -11.54 -4.90 -11.30
C THR A 64 -12.17 -4.97 -9.91
N LEU A 65 -13.30 -4.28 -9.68
CA LEU A 65 -14.04 -4.38 -8.41
C LEU A 65 -14.60 -5.79 -8.16
N SER A 66 -15.09 -6.47 -9.21
CA SER A 66 -15.55 -7.86 -9.10
C SER A 66 -14.40 -8.83 -8.78
N ASP A 67 -13.25 -8.67 -9.44
CA ASP A 67 -12.06 -9.48 -9.16
C ASP A 67 -11.57 -9.24 -7.72
N HIS A 68 -11.58 -7.98 -7.25
CA HIS A 68 -11.26 -7.65 -5.87
C HIS A 68 -12.22 -8.28 -4.86
N ALA A 69 -13.54 -8.27 -5.12
CA ALA A 69 -14.52 -8.88 -4.23
C ALA A 69 -14.31 -10.39 -4.09
N ALA A 70 -14.04 -11.08 -5.21
CA ALA A 70 -13.70 -12.51 -5.20
C ALA A 70 -12.40 -12.77 -4.44
N LEU A 71 -11.37 -11.93 -4.65
CA LEU A 71 -10.11 -12.01 -3.92
C LEU A 71 -10.29 -11.78 -2.41
N LEU A 72 -11.13 -10.83 -1.99
CA LEU A 72 -11.39 -10.58 -0.57
C LEU A 72 -12.06 -11.77 0.12
N ALA A 73 -12.96 -12.47 -0.57
CA ALA A 73 -13.56 -13.71 -0.05
C ALA A 73 -12.52 -14.84 0.07
N LEU A 74 -11.66 -15.00 -0.95
CA LEU A 74 -10.53 -15.95 -0.93
C LEU A 74 -9.56 -15.63 0.21
N MET A 75 -9.21 -14.36 0.38
CA MET A 75 -8.33 -13.83 1.43
C MET A 75 -8.85 -14.18 2.83
N LYS A 76 -10.14 -13.93 3.12
CA LYS A 76 -10.75 -14.27 4.41
C LYS A 76 -10.68 -15.77 4.68
N ARG A 77 -10.95 -16.60 3.66
CA ARG A 77 -10.82 -18.07 3.78
C ARG A 77 -9.37 -18.51 4.00
N PHE A 78 -8.41 -17.90 3.30
CA PHE A 78 -6.98 -18.17 3.50
C PHE A 78 -6.57 -17.88 4.95
N PHE A 79 -6.88 -16.69 5.46
CA PHE A 79 -6.44 -16.29 6.81
C PHE A 79 -7.15 -17.02 7.94
N ALA A 80 -8.35 -17.57 7.69
CA ALA A 80 -9.04 -18.47 8.62
C ALA A 80 -8.44 -19.89 8.69
N ALA A 81 -7.54 -20.26 7.77
CA ALA A 81 -6.90 -21.58 7.78
C ALA A 81 -5.85 -21.71 8.90
N PRO A 82 -5.52 -22.96 9.33
CA PRO A 82 -4.46 -23.21 10.30
C PRO A 82 -3.10 -22.68 9.84
N ILE A 83 -2.27 -22.25 10.80
CA ILE A 83 -0.97 -21.64 10.54
C ILE A 83 -0.04 -22.56 9.73
N GLU A 84 -0.11 -23.87 9.97
CA GLU A 84 0.68 -24.87 9.25
C GLU A 84 0.36 -24.89 7.76
N ALA A 85 -0.93 -24.72 7.41
CA ALA A 85 -1.38 -24.68 6.03
C ALA A 85 -1.07 -23.33 5.37
N LYS A 86 -1.20 -22.21 6.11
CA LYS A 86 -0.82 -20.88 5.62
C LYS A 86 0.68 -20.77 5.35
N ASN A 87 1.49 -21.34 6.24
CA ASN A 87 2.94 -21.27 6.23
C ASN A 87 3.62 -22.44 5.49
N GLU A 88 2.90 -23.16 4.61
CA GLU A 88 3.41 -24.35 3.89
C GLU A 88 4.79 -24.15 3.26
N PHE A 89 5.03 -22.97 2.69
CA PHE A 89 6.31 -22.59 2.07
C PHE A 89 7.09 -21.53 2.85
N GLY A 90 6.49 -20.94 3.88
CA GLY A 90 6.98 -19.71 4.50
C GLY A 90 7.15 -18.56 3.50
N LEU A 91 8.13 -17.69 3.77
CA LEU A 91 8.52 -16.60 2.88
C LEU A 91 9.64 -17.08 1.94
N LEU A 92 9.27 -17.36 0.68
CA LEU A 92 10.21 -17.85 -0.34
C LEU A 92 11.09 -16.75 -0.90
N SER A 93 10.52 -15.56 -1.04
CA SER A 93 11.22 -14.34 -1.45
C SER A 93 10.52 -13.13 -0.86
N SER A 94 11.13 -11.96 -1.00
CA SER A 94 10.55 -10.68 -0.58
C SER A 94 9.16 -10.36 -1.16
N HIS A 95 8.77 -11.04 -2.24
CA HIS A 95 7.56 -10.80 -3.02
C HIS A 95 6.72 -12.08 -3.22
N LEU A 96 7.06 -13.19 -2.55
CA LEU A 96 6.37 -14.48 -2.66
C LEU A 96 6.37 -15.25 -1.34
N GLY A 97 5.19 -15.66 -0.90
CA GLY A 97 5.00 -16.53 0.27
C GLY A 97 4.27 -15.86 1.43
N TYR A 98 4.19 -16.58 2.54
CA TYR A 98 3.46 -16.16 3.73
C TYR A 98 4.39 -15.58 4.79
N GLU A 99 3.94 -14.52 5.45
CA GLU A 99 4.60 -13.89 6.60
C GLU A 99 3.64 -13.91 7.79
N PRO A 100 4.03 -14.56 8.91
CA PRO A 100 3.24 -14.52 10.13
C PRO A 100 3.29 -13.13 10.77
N VAL A 101 2.38 -12.91 11.71
CA VAL A 101 2.29 -11.68 12.51
C VAL A 101 3.63 -11.35 13.18
N GLY A 102 4.05 -10.08 13.06
CA GLY A 102 5.25 -9.57 13.69
C GLY A 102 6.55 -9.88 12.93
N SER A 103 6.45 -10.15 11.62
CA SER A 103 7.61 -10.37 10.72
C SER A 103 8.33 -9.07 10.35
N ARG A 104 7.69 -7.92 10.54
CA ARG A 104 8.12 -6.55 10.20
C ARG A 104 8.11 -5.65 11.44
N THR A 105 8.72 -4.48 11.28
CA THR A 105 8.68 -3.42 12.29
C THR A 105 7.31 -2.74 12.32
N GLY A 106 6.79 -2.52 13.52
CA GLY A 106 5.47 -1.95 13.76
C GLY A 106 5.47 -0.43 13.80
N VAL A 107 4.31 0.13 14.08
CA VAL A 107 4.08 1.58 14.03
C VAL A 107 4.59 2.35 15.25
N ALA A 108 4.85 1.67 16.36
CA ALA A 108 5.41 2.27 17.57
C ALA A 108 6.86 1.84 17.77
N ALA A 109 7.65 2.67 18.45
CA ALA A 109 9.05 2.37 18.75
C ALA A 109 9.19 1.01 19.47
N GLY A 110 10.14 0.19 19.01
CA GLY A 110 10.38 -1.16 19.51
C GLY A 110 9.27 -2.19 19.23
N SER A 111 8.15 -1.81 18.59
CA SER A 111 7.06 -2.74 18.28
C SER A 111 7.30 -3.48 16.97
N LYS A 112 6.71 -4.67 16.86
CA LYS A 112 6.56 -5.40 15.59
C LYS A 112 5.20 -5.09 14.97
N ASP A 113 4.99 -5.47 13.74
CA ASP A 113 3.69 -5.30 13.09
C ASP A 113 2.59 -6.15 13.75
N GLY A 114 1.33 -5.79 13.50
CA GLY A 114 0.15 -6.51 13.98
C GLY A 114 -0.60 -7.29 12.90
N TYR A 115 0.05 -7.71 11.81
CA TYR A 115 -0.62 -8.35 10.68
C TYR A 115 0.12 -9.56 10.12
N GLU A 116 -0.64 -10.51 9.61
CA GLU A 116 -0.10 -11.56 8.75
C GLU A 116 -0.35 -11.22 7.26
N MET A 117 0.46 -11.79 6.38
CA MET A 117 0.42 -11.46 4.96
C MET A 117 0.69 -12.67 4.07
N LEU A 118 -0.01 -12.74 2.94
CA LEU A 118 0.33 -13.65 1.84
C LEU A 118 0.67 -12.81 0.60
N LYS A 119 1.85 -13.06 0.04
CA LYS A 119 2.34 -12.46 -1.19
C LYS A 119 2.26 -13.45 -2.34
N VAL A 120 1.65 -13.01 -3.43
CA VAL A 120 1.54 -13.76 -4.68
C VAL A 120 2.28 -12.98 -5.75
N SER A 121 3.46 -13.48 -6.09
CA SER A 121 4.29 -12.93 -7.16
C SER A 121 3.57 -13.05 -8.50
N ARG A 122 3.61 -11.97 -9.29
CA ARG A 122 3.10 -11.99 -10.66
C ARG A 122 3.84 -13.02 -11.52
N ASP A 123 5.14 -13.19 -11.31
CA ASP A 123 5.93 -14.10 -12.12
C ASP A 123 5.68 -15.56 -11.70
N GLU A 124 5.57 -15.82 -10.40
CA GLU A 124 5.31 -17.17 -9.89
C GLU A 124 3.94 -17.72 -10.30
N ILE A 125 2.87 -16.91 -10.25
CA ILE A 125 1.50 -17.38 -10.51
C ILE A 125 1.31 -17.86 -11.96
N GLN A 126 2.20 -17.49 -12.88
CA GLN A 126 2.16 -17.89 -14.28
C GLN A 126 2.83 -19.26 -14.55
N HIS A 127 3.45 -19.88 -13.55
CA HIS A 127 4.04 -21.22 -13.68
C HIS A 127 2.95 -22.31 -13.66
N ASP A 128 3.17 -23.44 -14.33
CA ASP A 128 2.23 -24.58 -14.34
C ASP A 128 1.92 -25.13 -12.94
N SER A 129 2.87 -25.02 -12.00
CA SER A 129 2.69 -25.41 -10.60
C SER A 129 3.26 -24.34 -9.68
N PRO A 130 2.51 -23.25 -9.43
CA PRO A 130 3.01 -22.14 -8.65
C PRO A 130 3.10 -22.52 -7.17
N ARG A 131 4.11 -22.02 -6.47
CA ARG A 131 4.35 -22.23 -5.03
C ARG A 131 3.41 -21.37 -4.19
N ILE A 132 2.14 -21.71 -4.26
CA ILE A 132 1.04 -21.11 -3.53
C ILE A 132 0.56 -22.08 -2.44
N PRO A 133 0.36 -21.63 -1.19
CA PRO A 133 -0.10 -22.52 -0.11
C PRO A 133 -1.42 -23.23 -0.43
N SER A 134 -1.54 -24.46 0.04
CA SER A 134 -2.67 -25.38 -0.19
C SER A 134 -4.07 -24.79 0.05
N PRO A 135 -4.33 -23.90 1.03
CA PRO A 135 -5.67 -23.34 1.20
C PRO A 135 -6.21 -22.56 -0.01
N VAL A 136 -5.33 -22.13 -0.92
CA VAL A 136 -5.67 -21.31 -2.11
C VAL A 136 -5.00 -21.82 -3.40
N LYS A 137 -4.67 -23.12 -3.46
CA LYS A 137 -3.96 -23.75 -4.60
C LYS A 137 -4.87 -24.48 -5.60
N ASN A 138 -6.16 -24.61 -5.33
CA ASN A 138 -7.08 -25.24 -6.30
C ASN A 138 -7.29 -24.33 -7.53
N SER A 139 -7.75 -24.90 -8.64
CA SER A 139 -7.87 -24.19 -9.92
C SER A 139 -8.76 -22.95 -9.87
N GLY A 140 -9.87 -22.98 -9.11
CA GLY A 140 -10.75 -21.83 -8.95
C GLY A 140 -10.07 -20.68 -8.20
N ASP A 141 -9.30 -21.02 -7.16
CA ASP A 141 -8.56 -20.02 -6.36
C ASP A 141 -7.38 -19.41 -7.13
N LEU A 142 -6.65 -20.23 -7.89
CA LEU A 142 -5.60 -19.75 -8.78
C LEU A 142 -6.18 -18.78 -9.83
N GLN A 143 -7.35 -19.09 -10.40
CA GLN A 143 -8.00 -18.20 -11.36
C GLN A 143 -8.39 -16.85 -10.75
N ILE A 144 -8.83 -16.82 -9.48
CA ILE A 144 -9.14 -15.57 -8.77
C ILE A 144 -7.87 -14.73 -8.57
N LEU A 145 -6.76 -15.36 -8.18
CA LEU A 145 -5.47 -14.69 -8.03
C LEU A 145 -4.97 -14.12 -9.36
N GLU A 146 -5.03 -14.90 -10.43
CA GLU A 146 -4.66 -14.48 -11.79
C GLU A 146 -5.51 -13.30 -12.27
N ASN A 147 -6.84 -13.37 -12.07
CA ASN A 147 -7.76 -12.30 -12.47
C ASN A 147 -7.45 -11.00 -11.73
N ALA A 148 -7.26 -11.06 -10.41
CA ALA A 148 -6.94 -9.89 -9.60
C ALA A 148 -5.58 -9.28 -9.97
N ILE A 149 -4.55 -10.10 -10.17
CA ILE A 149 -3.22 -9.63 -10.61
C ILE A 149 -3.32 -9.01 -12.01
N GLY A 150 -4.01 -9.68 -12.94
CA GLY A 150 -4.18 -9.22 -14.32
C GLY A 150 -4.93 -7.90 -14.43
N SER A 151 -6.03 -7.73 -13.68
CA SER A 151 -6.80 -6.49 -13.66
C SER A 151 -6.02 -5.36 -13.00
N CYS A 152 -5.38 -5.58 -11.85
CA CYS A 152 -4.53 -4.57 -11.21
C CYS A 152 -3.36 -4.15 -12.10
N ASN A 153 -2.69 -5.09 -12.79
CA ASN A 153 -1.61 -4.77 -13.72
C ASN A 153 -2.11 -3.88 -14.88
N THR A 154 -3.30 -4.18 -15.40
CA THR A 154 -3.91 -3.39 -16.49
C THR A 154 -4.21 -1.97 -16.03
N VAL A 155 -4.88 -1.82 -14.88
CA VAL A 155 -5.20 -0.51 -14.29
C VAL A 155 -3.93 0.30 -14.04
N ALA A 156 -2.91 -0.33 -13.44
CA ALA A 156 -1.65 0.34 -13.15
C ALA A 156 -0.93 0.80 -14.43
N LYS A 157 -0.98 0.02 -15.52
CA LYS A 157 -0.42 0.42 -16.82
C LYS A 157 -1.20 1.55 -17.49
N VAL A 158 -2.53 1.62 -17.31
CA VAL A 158 -3.34 2.76 -17.78
C VAL A 158 -2.88 4.04 -17.07
N ILE A 159 -2.67 3.99 -15.75
CA ILE A 159 -2.15 5.12 -14.98
C ILE A 159 -0.75 5.53 -15.47
N LEU A 160 0.17 4.58 -15.64
CA LEU A 160 1.52 4.88 -16.16
C LEU A 160 1.48 5.49 -17.56
N SER A 161 0.60 5.00 -18.43
CA SER A 161 0.44 5.55 -19.78
C SER A 161 -0.05 7.00 -19.74
N ALA A 162 -1.04 7.30 -18.89
CA ALA A 162 -1.54 8.66 -18.69
C ALA A 162 -0.47 9.60 -18.11
N LEU A 163 0.28 9.16 -17.09
CA LEU A 163 1.38 9.94 -16.53
C LEU A 163 2.49 10.20 -17.56
N SER A 164 2.82 9.20 -18.39
CA SER A 164 3.76 9.37 -19.50
C SER A 164 3.28 10.42 -20.51
N THR A 165 1.99 10.38 -20.86
CA THR A 165 1.35 11.36 -21.75
C THR A 165 1.37 12.76 -21.13
N GLY A 166 0.96 12.91 -19.87
CA GLY A 166 0.96 14.19 -19.16
C GLY A 166 2.36 14.80 -19.01
N LEU A 167 3.40 13.98 -18.94
CA LEU A 167 4.80 14.42 -18.93
C LEU A 167 5.43 14.61 -20.31
N GLY A 168 4.69 14.33 -21.39
CA GLY A 168 5.22 14.42 -22.76
C GLY A 168 6.31 13.38 -23.07
N LEU A 169 6.33 12.25 -22.35
CA LEU A 169 7.32 11.19 -22.56
C LEU A 169 7.02 10.42 -23.84
N THR A 170 8.07 10.08 -24.59
CA THR A 170 7.98 9.40 -25.88
C THR A 170 8.93 8.19 -25.95
N GLY A 171 8.62 7.24 -26.84
CA GLY A 171 9.44 6.05 -27.08
C GLY A 171 9.75 5.26 -25.79
N ALA A 172 11.00 4.80 -25.66
CA ALA A 172 11.47 4.03 -24.51
C ALA A 172 11.49 4.83 -23.18
N GLY A 173 11.28 6.15 -23.22
CA GLY A 173 11.22 6.99 -22.01
C GLY A 173 9.88 6.94 -21.29
N ARG A 174 8.84 6.34 -21.88
CA ARG A 174 7.52 6.18 -21.25
C ARG A 174 7.59 5.17 -20.10
N PHE A 175 6.90 5.44 -18.99
CA PHE A 175 7.02 4.65 -17.77
C PHE A 175 6.62 3.18 -17.94
N GLU A 176 5.57 2.89 -18.71
CA GLU A 176 5.12 1.52 -18.96
C GLU A 176 6.13 0.66 -19.73
N HIS A 177 7.08 1.28 -20.44
CA HIS A 177 8.16 0.56 -21.12
C HIS A 177 9.21 -0.02 -20.16
N ALA A 178 9.29 0.49 -18.92
CA ALA A 178 10.09 -0.12 -17.85
C ALA A 178 9.37 -1.31 -17.18
N HIS A 179 8.06 -1.48 -17.41
CA HIS A 179 7.20 -2.48 -16.77
C HIS A 179 6.85 -3.60 -17.75
N ARG A 180 7.89 -4.24 -18.29
CA ARG A 180 7.83 -5.31 -19.30
C ARG A 180 7.30 -6.60 -18.67
N ASN A 181 6.19 -7.12 -19.19
CA ASN A 181 5.48 -8.26 -18.61
C ASN A 181 6.25 -9.59 -18.78
N GLU A 182 7.10 -9.65 -19.80
CA GLU A 182 7.95 -10.77 -20.20
C GLU A 182 9.34 -10.77 -19.53
N ARG A 183 9.62 -9.76 -18.70
CA ARG A 183 10.87 -9.62 -17.95
C ARG A 183 10.61 -9.88 -16.47
N PRO A 184 11.56 -10.50 -15.76
CA PRO A 184 11.46 -10.67 -14.31
C PRO A 184 11.25 -9.34 -13.60
N SER A 185 10.36 -9.35 -12.60
CA SER A 185 10.16 -8.23 -11.70
C SER A 185 9.79 -8.73 -10.31
N THR A 186 10.03 -7.92 -9.30
CA THR A 186 9.53 -8.18 -7.94
C THR A 186 8.04 -7.81 -7.75
N THR A 187 7.26 -7.61 -8.83
CA THR A 187 5.83 -7.24 -8.77
C THR A 187 5.01 -8.29 -8.02
N THR A 188 4.13 -7.85 -7.11
CA THR A 188 3.39 -8.77 -6.24
C THR A 188 2.05 -8.23 -5.79
N LEU A 189 1.07 -9.13 -5.66
CA LEU A 189 -0.18 -8.91 -4.95
C LEU A 189 0.00 -9.37 -3.50
N SER A 190 -0.28 -8.50 -2.54
CA SER A 190 -0.20 -8.79 -1.12
C SER A 190 -1.57 -8.69 -0.47
N MET A 191 -2.01 -9.78 0.14
CA MET A 191 -3.17 -9.81 1.03
C MET A 191 -2.67 -9.65 2.46
N MET A 192 -3.15 -8.66 3.20
CA MET A 192 -2.74 -8.36 4.58
C MET A 192 -3.94 -8.42 5.54
N HIS A 193 -3.81 -9.19 6.61
CA HIS A 193 -4.82 -9.33 7.66
C HIS A 193 -4.26 -8.85 9.00
N TYR A 194 -4.75 -7.69 9.44
CA TYR A 194 -4.45 -7.08 10.73
C TYR A 194 -5.39 -7.65 11.79
N LEU A 195 -4.82 -8.10 12.90
CA LEU A 195 -5.55 -8.75 13.98
C LEU A 195 -6.08 -7.72 15.00
N PRO A 196 -7.21 -8.01 15.65
CA PRO A 196 -7.66 -7.28 16.83
C PRO A 196 -6.58 -7.22 17.91
N LEU A 197 -6.51 -6.12 18.65
CA LEU A 197 -5.50 -5.94 19.70
C LEU A 197 -5.65 -6.95 20.85
N ALA A 198 -6.85 -7.48 21.07
CA ALA A 198 -7.09 -8.55 22.04
C ALA A 198 -6.34 -9.84 21.68
N ASP A 199 -6.23 -10.17 20.39
CA ASP A 199 -5.53 -11.36 19.89
C ASP A 199 -4.01 -11.18 19.93
N LEU A 200 -3.56 -9.93 20.01
CA LEU A 200 -2.16 -9.54 20.18
C LEU A 200 -1.79 -9.25 21.64
N ALA A 201 -2.69 -9.54 22.61
CA ALA A 201 -2.48 -9.21 24.01
C ALA A 201 -1.17 -9.80 24.56
N GLY A 202 -0.41 -8.97 25.28
CA GLY A 202 0.91 -9.33 25.81
C GLY A 202 2.05 -9.29 24.78
N GLN A 203 1.76 -9.02 23.50
CA GLN A 203 2.75 -8.91 22.45
C GLN A 203 2.96 -7.43 22.08
N ASN A 204 4.21 -7.01 21.88
CA ASN A 204 4.52 -5.65 21.42
C ASN A 204 4.31 -5.54 19.90
N ARG A 205 3.06 -5.66 19.45
CA ARG A 205 2.67 -5.77 18.03
C ARG A 205 1.58 -4.78 17.68
N LEU A 206 1.85 -3.91 16.71
CA LEU A 206 0.97 -2.80 16.39
C LEU A 206 1.16 -2.30 14.95
N GLY A 207 0.08 -2.34 14.16
CA GLY A 207 0.00 -1.64 12.87
C GLY A 207 1.13 -1.99 11.90
N HIS A 208 1.52 -1.01 11.07
CA HIS A 208 2.67 -1.07 10.18
C HIS A 208 3.40 0.28 10.21
N GLN A 209 4.73 0.24 10.24
CA GLN A 209 5.58 1.43 10.40
C GLN A 209 5.36 2.50 9.32
N LYS A 210 5.80 3.73 9.65
CA LYS A 210 5.84 4.84 8.69
C LYS A 210 6.92 4.59 7.64
N HIS A 211 6.55 4.68 6.37
CA HIS A 211 7.46 4.44 5.24
C HIS A 211 6.91 5.04 3.94
N THR A 212 7.74 4.98 2.88
CA THR A 212 7.27 5.03 1.49
C THR A 212 7.44 3.65 0.84
N ASP A 213 6.68 3.37 -0.21
CA ASP A 213 6.77 2.09 -0.91
C ASP A 213 7.95 2.03 -1.88
N ILE A 214 8.56 0.84 -1.99
CA ILE A 214 9.60 0.51 -2.98
C ILE A 214 9.06 0.62 -4.42
N SER A 215 7.76 0.32 -4.61
CA SER A 215 7.10 0.13 -5.90
C SER A 215 7.12 1.36 -6.80
N THR A 216 6.68 1.18 -8.04
CA THR A 216 6.35 2.27 -8.95
C THR A 216 5.00 2.87 -8.56
N LEU A 217 3.97 2.02 -8.53
CA LEU A 217 2.63 2.35 -8.08
C LEU A 217 2.16 1.27 -7.13
N THR A 218 1.38 1.69 -6.13
CA THR A 218 0.62 0.77 -5.28
C THR A 218 -0.86 1.03 -5.48
N LEU A 219 -1.61 -0.03 -5.79
CA LEU A 219 -3.07 -0.02 -5.79
C LEU A 219 -3.53 -0.71 -4.50
N LEU A 220 -4.10 0.06 -3.59
CA LEU A 220 -4.57 -0.42 -2.29
C LEU A 220 -6.10 -0.45 -2.27
N PHE A 221 -6.64 -1.61 -1.88
CA PHE A 221 -8.05 -1.84 -1.65
C PHE A 221 -8.28 -2.23 -0.20
N THR A 222 -9.16 -1.53 0.49
CA THR A 222 -9.52 -1.77 1.89
C THR A 222 -10.90 -1.18 2.15
N GLU A 223 -11.72 -1.87 2.94
CA GLU A 223 -13.03 -1.38 3.39
C GLU A 223 -12.94 -0.75 4.79
N GLN A 224 -11.90 -1.08 5.55
CA GLN A 224 -11.68 -0.59 6.91
C GLN A 224 -10.69 0.58 6.99
N TRP A 225 -10.92 1.43 7.99
CA TRP A 225 -10.01 2.51 8.38
C TRP A 225 -8.66 1.96 8.87
N GLY A 226 -7.67 2.83 9.00
CA GLY A 226 -6.37 2.50 9.59
C GLY A 226 -5.16 2.99 8.80
N LEU A 227 -5.33 3.25 7.49
CA LEU A 227 -4.30 3.92 6.71
C LEU A 227 -4.22 5.39 7.12
N GLN A 228 -3.00 5.83 7.45
CA GLN A 228 -2.69 7.25 7.60
C GLN A 228 -1.60 7.65 6.61
N VAL A 229 -1.72 8.85 6.06
CA VAL A 229 -0.74 9.47 5.16
C VAL A 229 -0.25 10.78 5.74
N ARG A 230 0.97 11.16 5.35
CA ARG A 230 1.53 12.49 5.57
C ARG A 230 1.68 13.16 4.21
N PRO A 231 0.83 14.13 3.87
CA PRO A 231 1.02 14.88 2.65
C PRO A 231 2.35 15.64 2.72
N PRO A 232 3.06 15.82 1.59
CA PRO A 232 4.30 16.58 1.55
C PRO A 232 4.08 18.02 2.06
N GLY A 233 5.06 18.53 2.79
CA GLY A 233 5.06 19.93 3.26
C GLY A 233 5.21 20.87 2.06
N GLY A 234 4.09 21.44 1.59
CA GLY A 234 4.11 22.51 0.59
C GLY A 234 4.47 23.87 1.20
N ALA A 235 4.04 24.95 0.55
CA ALA A 235 4.20 26.33 1.03
C ALA A 235 3.58 26.59 2.42
N CYS A 236 2.64 25.75 2.85
CA CYS A 236 1.93 25.88 4.13
C CYS A 236 2.63 25.18 5.31
N GLY A 237 3.82 24.59 5.11
CA GLY A 237 4.58 23.92 6.17
C GLY A 237 4.09 22.50 6.50
N THR A 238 4.62 21.96 7.60
CA THR A 238 4.40 20.58 8.08
C THR A 238 2.91 20.21 8.14
N ARG A 239 2.55 19.10 7.50
CA ARG A 239 1.28 18.39 7.77
C ARG A 239 1.55 17.17 8.65
N GLU A 240 0.68 16.95 9.63
CA GLU A 240 0.70 15.76 10.49
C GLU A 240 0.15 14.51 9.78
N MET A 241 0.36 13.33 10.38
CA MET A 241 -0.30 12.10 9.92
C MET A 241 -1.82 12.26 10.04
N GLY A 242 -2.54 11.98 8.96
CA GLY A 242 -4.01 11.97 8.94
C GLY A 242 -4.55 10.76 8.21
N PHE A 243 -5.79 10.39 8.52
CA PHE A 243 -6.43 9.21 7.96
C PHE A 243 -6.80 9.38 6.48
N VAL A 244 -6.80 8.26 5.78
CA VAL A 244 -7.44 8.09 4.47
C VAL A 244 -8.76 7.37 4.69
N ALA A 245 -9.86 8.00 4.28
CA ALA A 245 -11.18 7.41 4.39
C ALA A 245 -11.34 6.23 3.41
N PRO A 246 -11.76 5.04 3.86
CA PRO A 246 -12.14 3.97 2.95
C PRO A 246 -13.29 4.43 2.06
N ARG A 247 -13.17 4.23 0.73
CA ARG A 247 -14.19 4.63 -0.24
C ARG A 247 -14.63 3.42 -1.08
N PRO A 248 -15.90 2.98 -0.93
CA PRO A 248 -16.46 1.93 -1.77
C PRO A 248 -16.32 2.25 -3.26
N GLY A 249 -15.95 1.26 -4.07
CA GLY A 249 -15.78 1.41 -5.50
C GLY A 249 -14.49 2.12 -5.94
N CYS A 250 -13.63 2.53 -4.99
CA CYS A 250 -12.36 3.17 -5.30
C CYS A 250 -11.17 2.32 -4.84
N ALA A 251 -10.05 2.45 -5.55
CA ALA A 251 -8.73 2.10 -5.03
C ALA A 251 -8.05 3.35 -4.46
N PHE A 252 -7.30 3.23 -3.37
CA PHE A 252 -6.31 4.22 -3.00
C PHE A 252 -5.04 3.94 -3.80
N VAL A 253 -4.62 4.87 -4.65
CA VAL A 253 -3.43 4.73 -5.48
C VAL A 253 -2.39 5.71 -4.99
N HIS A 254 -1.17 5.22 -4.81
CA HIS A 254 -0.05 6.08 -4.45
C HIS A 254 1.23 5.74 -5.16
N VAL A 255 2.04 6.78 -5.34
CA VAL A 255 3.37 6.75 -5.94
C VAL A 255 4.35 6.15 -4.93
N GLY A 256 5.10 5.16 -5.40
CA GLY A 256 6.27 4.67 -4.69
C GLY A 256 7.57 5.25 -5.26
N ASP A 257 8.68 4.89 -4.62
CA ASP A 257 9.98 5.49 -4.88
C ASP A 257 10.49 5.26 -6.30
N SER A 258 10.20 4.09 -6.89
CA SER A 258 10.67 3.78 -8.24
C SER A 258 10.08 4.75 -9.28
N LEU A 259 8.81 5.15 -9.12
CA LEU A 259 8.18 6.12 -10.01
C LEU A 259 8.66 7.54 -9.72
N ARG A 260 8.89 7.87 -8.45
CA ARG A 260 9.56 9.12 -8.08
C ARG A 260 10.92 9.24 -8.78
N PHE A 261 11.77 8.22 -8.71
CA PHE A 261 13.07 8.22 -9.38
C PHE A 261 12.94 8.27 -10.90
N ALA A 262 12.04 7.47 -11.49
CA ALA A 262 11.80 7.47 -12.93
C ALA A 262 11.34 8.84 -13.45
N SER A 263 10.60 9.60 -12.64
CA SER A 263 10.13 10.96 -12.98
C SER A 263 11.20 12.04 -12.81
N GLY A 264 12.44 11.70 -12.44
CA GLY A 264 13.46 12.68 -12.07
C GLY A 264 13.11 13.41 -10.77
N HIS A 265 12.56 12.66 -9.80
CA HIS A 265 12.22 13.12 -8.45
C HIS A 265 11.09 14.17 -8.40
N ARG A 266 10.30 14.26 -9.48
CA ARG A 266 9.18 15.21 -9.62
C ARG A 266 7.93 14.76 -8.89
N PHE A 267 7.61 13.47 -8.94
CA PHE A 267 6.48 12.91 -8.20
C PHE A 267 6.81 12.68 -6.73
N GLN A 268 5.81 12.78 -5.88
CA GLN A 268 5.97 12.61 -4.43
C GLN A 268 5.73 11.16 -4.05
N SER A 269 6.67 10.52 -3.35
CA SER A 269 6.39 9.22 -2.75
C SER A 269 5.46 9.41 -1.54
N CYS A 270 4.41 8.59 -1.45
CA CYS A 270 3.46 8.72 -0.34
C CYS A 270 4.05 8.18 0.98
N ILE A 271 4.31 9.08 1.93
CA ILE A 271 4.64 8.71 3.31
C ILE A 271 3.36 8.25 3.99
N HIS A 272 3.35 7.00 4.42
CA HIS A 272 2.16 6.39 5.02
C HIS A 272 2.51 5.37 6.11
N ARG A 273 1.53 5.08 6.95
CA ARG A 273 1.59 4.05 8.00
C ARG A 273 0.22 3.41 8.18
N VAL A 274 0.17 2.29 8.88
CA VAL A 274 -1.11 1.69 9.28
C VAL A 274 -1.19 1.63 10.80
N VAL A 275 -2.32 2.09 11.34
CA VAL A 275 -2.65 2.07 12.77
C VAL A 275 -3.98 1.36 12.98
N PRO A 276 -4.22 0.71 14.13
CA PRO A 276 -5.57 0.25 14.45
C PRO A 276 -6.47 1.47 14.65
N PHE A 277 -7.56 1.52 13.88
CA PHE A 277 -8.61 2.52 14.06
C PHE A 277 -9.62 2.04 15.10
N ASP A 278 -10.22 0.86 14.85
CA ASP A 278 -10.97 0.09 15.85
C ASP A 278 -10.08 -1.04 16.40
N PRO A 279 -9.72 -1.02 17.69
CA PRO A 279 -8.91 -2.06 18.32
C PRO A 279 -9.51 -3.47 18.30
N ALA A 280 -10.84 -3.61 18.14
CA ALA A 280 -11.54 -4.88 18.14
C ALA A 280 -11.76 -5.46 16.73
N GLU A 281 -11.43 -4.70 15.68
CA GLU A 281 -11.76 -5.07 14.31
C GLU A 281 -10.64 -5.89 13.63
N HIS A 282 -11.05 -6.91 12.87
CA HIS A 282 -10.19 -7.52 11.86
C HIS A 282 -10.13 -6.62 10.63
N ARG A 283 -8.95 -6.08 10.32
CA ARG A 283 -8.75 -5.24 9.14
C ARG A 283 -8.11 -6.04 8.00
N TYR A 284 -8.74 -6.00 6.84
CA TYR A 284 -8.30 -6.69 5.64
C TYR A 284 -7.91 -5.66 4.57
N SER A 285 -6.74 -5.79 3.98
CA SER A 285 -6.35 -4.97 2.83
C SER A 285 -5.61 -5.76 1.77
N VAL A 286 -5.86 -5.42 0.51
CA VAL A 286 -5.16 -5.95 -0.65
C VAL A 286 -4.33 -4.83 -1.25
N ALA A 287 -3.03 -5.05 -1.41
CA ALA A 287 -2.12 -4.13 -2.08
C ALA A 287 -1.51 -4.81 -3.30
N TYR A 288 -1.66 -4.21 -4.48
CA TYR A 288 -0.91 -4.60 -5.67
C TYR A 288 0.27 -3.64 -5.86
N PHE A 289 1.49 -4.16 -5.73
CA PHE A 289 2.72 -3.40 -5.88
C PHE A 289 3.27 -3.60 -7.29
N LEU A 290 2.99 -2.66 -8.19
CA LEU A 290 3.58 -2.65 -9.52
C LEU A 290 5.06 -2.25 -9.39
N ARG A 291 5.98 -3.09 -9.88
CA ARG A 291 7.42 -2.83 -9.88
C ARG A 291 7.97 -2.94 -11.30
N ALA A 292 8.96 -2.12 -11.60
CA ALA A 292 9.65 -2.18 -12.88
C ALA A 292 10.40 -3.51 -13.06
N ALA A 293 10.78 -3.82 -14.29
CA ALA A 293 11.66 -4.97 -14.55
C ALA A 293 12.95 -4.82 -13.74
N ASP A 294 13.47 -5.94 -13.22
CA ASP A 294 14.58 -5.96 -12.26
C ASP A 294 15.83 -5.20 -12.73
N ASP A 295 16.07 -5.20 -14.05
CA ASP A 295 17.20 -4.55 -14.74
C ASP A 295 16.98 -3.06 -15.04
N THR A 296 15.82 -2.50 -14.71
CA THR A 296 15.53 -1.07 -14.94
C THR A 296 16.43 -0.21 -14.06
N LEU A 297 17.14 0.74 -14.67
CA LEU A 297 18.04 1.66 -13.96
C LEU A 297 17.30 2.93 -13.54
N PHE A 298 17.54 3.34 -12.29
CA PHE A 298 17.08 4.58 -11.69
C PHE A 298 18.25 5.37 -11.11
N VAL A 299 18.05 6.67 -10.90
CA VAL A 299 18.90 7.48 -10.02
C VAL A 299 18.14 7.69 -8.73
N ASP A 300 18.62 7.13 -7.62
CA ASP A 300 17.94 7.24 -6.32
C ASP A 300 18.09 8.65 -5.71
N SER A 301 17.55 8.85 -4.50
CA SER A 301 17.62 10.13 -3.80
C SER A 301 19.03 10.53 -3.33
N GLU A 302 19.98 9.60 -3.33
CA GLU A 302 21.40 9.85 -3.00
C GLU A 302 22.24 10.07 -4.27
N GLY A 303 21.62 10.10 -5.45
CA GLY A 303 22.32 10.25 -6.73
C GLY A 303 23.02 8.97 -7.21
N ARG A 304 22.73 7.81 -6.60
CA ARG A 304 23.29 6.52 -7.02
C ARG A 304 22.52 5.97 -8.21
N ALA A 305 23.23 5.45 -9.21
CA ALA A 305 22.63 4.63 -10.23
C ALA A 305 22.36 3.23 -9.66
N VAL A 306 21.08 2.86 -9.53
CA VAL A 306 20.65 1.58 -8.96
C VAL A 306 19.64 0.90 -9.88
N THR A 307 19.68 -0.42 -9.95
CA THR A 307 18.62 -1.19 -10.61
C THR A 307 17.37 -1.28 -9.72
N ALA A 308 16.22 -1.55 -10.32
CA ALA A 308 14.97 -1.78 -9.59
C ALA A 308 15.12 -2.91 -8.55
N ALA A 309 15.81 -4.00 -8.90
CA ALA A 309 16.11 -5.10 -7.98
C ALA A 309 17.03 -4.67 -6.83
N GLN A 310 18.10 -3.91 -7.11
CA GLN A 310 19.00 -3.41 -6.07
C GLN A 310 18.27 -2.47 -5.09
N TRP A 311 17.50 -1.50 -5.60
CA TRP A 311 16.70 -0.62 -4.75
C TRP A 311 15.72 -1.42 -3.88
N HIS A 312 15.05 -2.39 -4.50
CA HIS A 312 14.14 -3.27 -3.81
C HIS A 312 14.82 -4.02 -2.66
N ASP A 313 15.94 -4.68 -2.92
CA ASP A 313 16.61 -5.52 -1.93
C ASP A 313 17.24 -4.71 -0.78
N GLU A 314 17.86 -3.57 -1.10
CA GLU A 314 18.41 -2.65 -0.10
C GLU A 314 17.32 -2.11 0.85
N LYS A 315 16.20 -1.62 0.28
CA LYS A 315 15.11 -1.06 1.08
C LYS A 315 14.32 -2.15 1.82
N PHE A 316 14.09 -3.30 1.19
CA PHE A 316 13.44 -4.43 1.84
C PHE A 316 14.24 -4.92 3.04
N LYS A 317 15.58 -4.98 2.92
CA LYS A 317 16.47 -5.30 4.04
C LYS A 317 16.30 -4.31 5.19
N ALA A 318 16.23 -3.01 4.90
CA ALA A 318 15.97 -1.99 5.93
C ALA A 318 14.64 -2.22 6.67
N PHE A 319 13.59 -2.69 6.00
CA PHE A 319 12.33 -3.04 6.67
C PHE A 319 12.41 -4.29 7.57
N THR A 320 13.33 -5.20 7.30
CA THR A 320 13.56 -6.39 8.13
C THR A 320 14.59 -6.16 9.25
N ASP A 321 15.45 -5.15 9.08
CA ASP A 321 16.50 -4.82 10.03
C ASP A 321 15.91 -4.32 11.37
N PRO A 322 16.58 -4.60 12.51
CA PRO A 322 16.17 -4.04 13.79
C PRO A 322 16.24 -2.50 13.78
N GLU A 323 15.41 -1.86 14.60
CA GLU A 323 15.28 -0.39 14.68
C GLU A 323 16.64 0.35 14.80
N LEU A 324 17.58 -0.21 15.58
CA LEU A 324 18.94 0.34 15.71
C LEU A 324 19.68 0.43 14.36
N TRP A 325 19.53 -0.58 13.50
CA TRP A 325 20.16 -0.63 12.18
C TRP A 325 19.43 0.27 11.18
N GLN A 326 18.10 0.38 11.30
CA GLN A 326 17.32 1.36 10.54
C GLN A 326 17.75 2.79 10.85
N ALA A 327 18.01 3.10 12.13
CA ALA A 327 18.50 4.42 12.54
C ALA A 327 19.92 4.74 12.02
N MET A 328 20.70 3.71 11.66
CA MET A 328 22.02 3.86 11.04
C MET A 328 21.98 3.92 9.51
N ALA A 329 20.88 3.51 8.87
CA ALA A 329 20.71 3.59 7.44
C ALA A 329 20.59 5.06 6.97
N PRO A 330 20.90 5.37 5.70
CA PRO A 330 20.61 6.69 5.13
C PRO A 330 19.14 7.05 5.37
N LYS A 331 18.85 8.29 5.78
CA LYS A 331 17.48 8.77 6.01
C LYS A 331 16.57 8.60 4.78
N SER A 332 17.17 8.57 3.59
CA SER A 332 16.50 8.31 2.32
C SER A 332 16.02 6.87 2.13
N MET A 333 16.47 5.90 2.93
CA MET A 333 16.13 4.50 2.72
C MET A 333 14.65 4.21 3.07
N ILE A 334 14.21 4.54 4.30
CA ILE A 334 12.83 4.25 4.75
C ILE A 334 11.80 5.14 4.05
N LEU A 335 12.14 6.42 3.82
CA LEU A 335 11.23 7.40 3.22
C LEU A 335 11.51 7.72 1.74
N GLY A 336 12.37 6.95 1.07
CA GLY A 336 12.66 7.16 -0.36
C GLY A 336 13.30 8.51 -0.68
N GLY A 337 13.86 9.20 0.31
CA GLY A 337 14.38 10.57 0.22
C GLY A 337 13.31 11.66 0.25
N MET A 338 12.06 11.32 0.57
CA MET A 338 11.07 12.30 1.00
C MET A 338 11.52 12.96 2.30
N LYS A 339 11.35 14.27 2.38
CA LYS A 339 11.68 15.05 3.58
C LYS A 339 10.46 15.18 4.47
N GLU A 340 10.71 15.15 5.77
CA GLU A 340 9.72 15.48 6.78
C GLU A 340 10.17 16.75 7.51
N ASP A 341 9.27 17.71 7.61
CA ASP A 341 9.44 18.82 8.54
C ASP A 341 8.73 18.44 9.84
N GLY A 342 9.45 18.13 10.93
CA GLY A 342 8.87 17.85 12.25
C GLY A 342 8.54 16.38 12.56
N GLU A 343 8.47 16.05 13.85
CA GLU A 343 8.26 14.69 14.37
C GLU A 343 6.77 14.32 14.49
N ASP A 344 6.45 13.04 14.34
CA ASP A 344 5.10 12.54 14.63
C ASP A 344 4.90 12.45 16.15
N LYS A 345 3.66 12.64 16.61
CA LYS A 345 3.31 12.29 18.00
C LYS A 345 3.61 10.80 18.24
N PRO A 346 4.30 10.44 19.34
CA PRO A 346 4.63 9.05 19.64
C PRO A 346 3.36 8.23 19.91
N LEU A 347 3.30 7.04 19.32
CA LEU A 347 2.26 6.06 19.61
C LEU A 347 2.70 5.16 20.77
N SER A 348 1.76 4.81 21.65
CA SER A 348 2.03 3.80 22.67
C SER A 348 2.30 2.47 21.99
N ALA A 349 3.44 1.85 22.31
CA ALA A 349 3.78 0.52 21.82
C ALA A 349 2.89 -0.59 22.42
N SER A 350 2.31 -0.39 23.61
CA SER A 350 1.48 -1.43 24.23
C SER A 350 0.04 -1.40 23.71
N ALA A 351 -0.43 -2.53 23.16
CA ALA A 351 -1.83 -2.78 22.81
C ALA A 351 -2.77 -2.53 24.00
N ALA A 352 -2.32 -2.83 25.23
CA ALA A 352 -3.08 -2.59 26.46
C ALA A 352 -3.35 -1.11 26.75
N ALA A 353 -2.42 -0.20 26.44
CA ALA A 353 -2.66 1.23 26.63
C ALA A 353 -3.59 1.80 25.55
N MET A 354 -3.55 1.25 24.33
CA MET A 354 -4.44 1.64 23.23
C MET A 354 -5.88 1.15 23.45
N ALA A 355 -6.04 -0.09 23.96
CA ALA A 355 -7.35 -0.65 24.31
C ALA A 355 -8.04 0.09 25.47
N LYS A 356 -7.28 0.69 26.40
CA LYS A 356 -7.83 1.50 27.49
C LYS A 356 -8.37 2.87 27.03
N GLY A 357 -7.95 3.35 25.86
CA GLY A 357 -8.40 4.64 25.30
C GLY A 357 -9.69 4.57 24.47
N ALA A 358 -10.14 3.37 24.10
CA ALA A 358 -11.32 3.16 23.25
C ALA A 358 -12.52 2.68 24.09
N SER A 359 -13.04 3.53 24.97
CA SER A 359 -14.39 3.37 25.53
C SER A 359 -15.22 4.60 25.21
N VAL A 360 -15.85 4.63 24.04
CA VAL A 360 -16.93 5.57 23.73
C VAL A 360 -18.17 4.76 23.40
N PRO A 361 -19.25 4.86 24.19
CA PRO A 361 -20.50 4.18 23.88
C PRO A 361 -21.16 4.86 22.67
N VAL A 362 -21.37 4.09 21.61
CA VAL A 362 -22.26 4.50 20.51
C VAL A 362 -23.65 4.67 21.11
N GLN A 363 -24.11 5.92 21.24
CA GLN A 363 -25.50 6.21 21.55
C GLN A 363 -26.36 5.73 20.38
N VAL A 364 -27.14 4.68 20.63
CA VAL A 364 -28.24 4.25 19.78
C VAL A 364 -29.44 5.11 20.19
N GLU A 365 -29.74 6.17 19.46
CA GLU A 365 -31.08 6.76 19.52
C GLU A 365 -32.05 5.81 18.80
N ALA A 366 -33.18 5.56 19.46
CA ALA A 366 -34.22 4.60 19.11
C ALA A 366 -35.12 5.09 17.97
#